data_AF-A0AAW0IET5-F1
#
_entry.id   AF-A0AAW0IET5-F1
#
_cell.length_a   1.000
_cell.length_b   1.000
_cell.length_c   1.000
_cell.angle_alpha   90.00
_cell.angle_beta   90.00
_cell.angle_gamma   90.00
#
_symmetry.space_group_name_H-M   'P 1'
#
loop_
_entity.id
_entity.type
_entity.pdbx_description
1 polymer ?
#
loop_
_entity_poly.entity_id
_entity_poly.type
_entity_poly.pdbx_seq_one_letter_code
_entity_poly.pdbx_strand_id
1 'polypeptide(L)'
;MGGGPDWAEPGHKRRKSSEDDSEEDEGDLLQRTGNFISASTSLPGGILKMKDCRPASAKRPTTARISSVQVHPGAQALVLSGLTKAFSLFQGDGKTNAKIQSIYLEKFPIFKSCFSANGRDF
;
A
#
# COMPACT_ATOMS: atom_id res chain seq x y z
N MET A 1 -37.32 -51.15 -6.35
CA MET A 1 -37.21 -50.57 -5.00
C MET A 1 -36.06 -49.60 -5.01
N GLY A 2 -36.33 -48.33 -5.31
CA GLY A 2 -35.32 -47.28 -5.35
C GLY A 2 -36.03 -45.96 -5.09
N GLY A 3 -36.29 -45.68 -3.81
CA GLY A 3 -36.74 -44.35 -3.40
C GLY A 3 -35.61 -43.37 -3.64
N GLY A 4 -35.91 -42.23 -4.27
CA GLY A 4 -34.95 -41.15 -4.40
C GLY A 4 -34.55 -40.62 -3.02
N PRO A 5 -33.36 -40.02 -2.89
CA PRO A 5 -32.93 -39.46 -1.62
C PRO A 5 -33.83 -38.28 -1.19
N ASP A 6 -34.06 -38.11 0.11
CA ASP A 6 -35.01 -37.14 0.69
C ASP A 6 -34.82 -35.69 0.20
N TRP A 7 -33.60 -35.30 -0.16
CA TRP A 7 -33.31 -33.96 -0.69
C TRP A 7 -33.92 -33.68 -2.07
N ALA A 8 -34.33 -34.73 -2.79
CA ALA A 8 -34.90 -34.65 -4.14
C ALA A 8 -36.44 -34.71 -4.15
N GLU A 9 -37.10 -34.87 -2.99
CA GLU A 9 -38.56 -34.87 -2.92
C GLU A 9 -39.14 -33.45 -3.04
N PRO A 10 -40.14 -33.22 -3.92
CA PRO A 10 -40.75 -31.91 -4.10
C PRO A 10 -41.50 -31.51 -2.82
N GLY A 11 -40.91 -30.59 -2.06
CA GLY A 11 -41.44 -30.12 -0.78
C GLY A 11 -40.45 -30.20 0.38
N HIS A 12 -39.28 -30.82 0.19
CA HIS A 12 -38.23 -30.89 1.22
C HIS A 12 -37.59 -29.50 1.45
N LYS A 13 -38.20 -28.69 2.32
CA LYS A 13 -37.60 -27.46 2.86
C LYS A 13 -36.81 -27.83 4.11
N ARG A 14 -35.54 -27.43 4.17
CA ARG A 14 -34.68 -27.61 5.36
C ARG A 14 -35.41 -27.07 6.60
N ARG A 15 -35.58 -27.90 7.63
CA ARG A 15 -36.17 -27.49 8.91
C ARG A 15 -35.27 -26.41 9.52
N LYS A 16 -35.80 -25.19 9.72
CA LYS A 16 -35.19 -24.18 10.57
C LYS A 16 -35.64 -24.49 12.01
N SER A 17 -34.72 -24.92 12.87
CA SER A 17 -35.02 -25.25 14.27
C SER A 17 -35.29 -23.97 15.06
N SER A 18 -36.54 -23.75 15.42
CA SER A 18 -37.03 -22.54 16.09
C SER A 18 -36.99 -22.65 17.62
N GLU A 19 -35.79 -22.72 18.21
CA GLU A 19 -35.60 -22.71 19.68
C GLU A 19 -34.16 -22.29 20.02
N ASP A 20 -33.92 -20.98 20.00
CA ASP A 20 -33.01 -20.17 20.86
C ASP A 20 -32.54 -18.93 20.06
N ASP A 21 -33.16 -17.78 20.36
CA ASP A 21 -33.21 -16.55 19.56
C ASP A 21 -31.91 -15.72 19.66
N SER A 22 -30.75 -16.39 19.62
CA SER A 22 -29.42 -15.76 19.64
C SER A 22 -28.35 -16.51 18.82
N GLU A 23 -28.62 -17.73 18.34
CA GLU A 23 -27.66 -18.52 17.53
C GLU A 23 -28.04 -18.65 16.04
N GLU A 24 -29.24 -18.22 15.62
CA GLU A 24 -29.70 -18.41 14.23
C GLU A 24 -28.90 -17.61 13.19
N ASP A 25 -28.32 -16.46 13.57
CA ASP A 25 -27.57 -15.60 12.64
C ASP A 25 -26.16 -16.12 12.33
N GLU A 26 -25.53 -16.90 13.24
CA GLU A 26 -24.21 -17.49 12.97
C GLU A 26 -24.29 -18.63 11.94
N GLY A 27 -25.39 -19.40 11.99
CA GLY A 27 -25.63 -20.51 11.07
C GLY A 27 -25.79 -20.08 9.61
N ASP A 28 -26.43 -18.94 9.33
CA ASP A 28 -26.56 -18.42 7.95
C ASP A 28 -25.22 -17.87 7.43
N LEU A 29 -24.46 -17.20 8.29
CA LEU A 29 -23.10 -16.73 8.00
C LEU A 29 -22.16 -17.88 7.57
N LEU A 30 -22.19 -19.00 8.30
CA LEU A 30 -21.34 -20.17 8.03
C LEU A 30 -21.80 -21.02 6.85
N GLN A 31 -23.06 -20.87 6.40
CA GLN A 31 -23.63 -21.59 5.25
C GLN A 31 -23.48 -20.83 3.93
N ARG A 32 -22.92 -19.61 3.97
CA ARG A 32 -22.70 -18.76 2.80
C ARG A 32 -21.21 -18.57 2.58
N THR A 33 -20.75 -18.86 1.37
CA THR A 33 -19.41 -18.51 0.93
C THR A 33 -19.38 -17.07 0.45
N GLY A 34 -18.60 -16.21 1.12
CA GLY A 34 -18.49 -14.79 0.80
C GLY A 34 -17.34 -14.13 1.55
N ASN A 35 -16.91 -12.95 1.08
CA ASN A 35 -15.90 -12.17 1.80
C ASN A 35 -16.61 -11.25 2.80
N PHE A 36 -16.68 -11.68 4.05
CA PHE A 36 -17.31 -10.91 5.14
C PHE A 36 -16.39 -9.84 5.74
N ILE A 37 -15.12 -9.78 5.30
CA ILE A 37 -14.14 -8.80 5.73
C ILE A 37 -13.98 -7.74 4.63
N SER A 38 -14.32 -6.49 4.94
CA SER A 38 -14.04 -5.36 4.05
C SER A 38 -12.63 -4.82 4.28
N ALA A 39 -12.09 -4.12 3.28
CA ALA A 39 -10.87 -3.35 3.47
C ALA A 39 -11.12 -2.25 4.52
N SER A 40 -10.27 -2.17 5.54
CA SER A 40 -10.28 -1.07 6.50
C SER A 40 -9.73 0.20 5.87
N THR A 41 -10.26 1.36 6.29
CA THR A 41 -9.71 2.68 5.96
C THR A 41 -8.51 3.05 6.86
N SER A 42 -8.32 2.35 7.97
CA SER A 42 -7.22 2.53 8.91
C SER A 42 -6.24 1.36 8.87
N LEU A 43 -4.98 1.62 9.26
CA LEU A 43 -3.96 0.58 9.36
C LEU A 43 -4.29 -0.40 10.49
N PRO A 44 -4.22 -1.72 10.25
CA PRO A 44 -4.42 -2.70 11.31
C PRO A 44 -3.27 -2.64 12.33
N GLY A 45 -3.60 -2.87 13.60
CA GLY A 45 -2.61 -2.99 14.65
C GLY A 45 -1.74 -4.24 14.49
N GLY A 46 -0.47 -4.15 14.87
CA GLY A 46 0.45 -5.29 14.96
C GLY A 46 1.03 -5.82 13.66
N ILE A 47 0.35 -5.68 12.51
CA ILE A 47 0.82 -6.21 11.22
C ILE A 47 0.83 -5.10 10.16
N LEU A 48 2.03 -4.72 9.71
CA LEU A 48 2.20 -3.78 8.60
C LEU A 48 2.47 -4.55 7.30
N LYS A 49 1.57 -4.44 6.33
CA LYS A 49 1.78 -4.99 4.98
C LYS A 49 2.70 -4.05 4.21
N MET A 50 3.95 -4.47 4.01
CA MET A 50 4.94 -3.73 3.23
C MET A 50 5.28 -4.48 1.94
N LYS A 51 5.69 -3.72 0.92
CA LYS A 51 6.20 -4.25 -0.33
C LYS A 51 7.52 -3.56 -0.66
N ASP A 52 8.53 -4.37 -0.97
CA ASP A 52 9.79 -3.84 -1.45
C ASP A 52 9.63 -3.29 -2.87
N CYS A 53 10.04 -2.03 -3.02
CA CYS A 53 10.07 -1.33 -4.30
C CYS A 53 11.52 -1.18 -4.76
N ARG A 54 11.70 -0.90 -6.05
CA ARG A 54 13.04 -0.61 -6.58
C ARG A 54 13.63 0.61 -5.84
N PRO A 55 14.93 0.61 -5.50
CA PRO A 55 15.55 1.79 -4.89
C PRO A 55 15.40 3.03 -5.79
N ALA A 56 15.09 4.18 -5.17
CA ALA A 56 14.92 5.44 -5.90
C ALA A 56 16.20 5.88 -6.62
N SER A 57 17.36 5.70 -5.97
CA SER A 57 18.68 6.02 -6.51
C SER A 57 19.21 4.99 -7.51
N ALA A 58 18.45 3.95 -7.88
CA ALA A 58 18.97 2.85 -8.71
C ALA A 58 19.57 3.32 -10.05
N LYS A 59 19.02 4.37 -10.67
CA LYS A 59 19.55 4.94 -11.93
C LYS A 59 20.77 5.84 -11.75
N ARG A 60 20.97 6.38 -10.56
CA ARG A 60 22.13 7.21 -10.22
C ARG A 60 22.54 6.89 -8.79
N PRO A 61 23.30 5.80 -8.60
CA PRO A 61 23.87 5.47 -7.31
C PRO A 61 24.74 6.63 -6.84
N THR A 62 24.75 6.87 -5.53
CA THR A 62 25.67 7.82 -4.90
C THR A 62 26.52 7.05 -3.90
N THR A 63 27.83 7.31 -3.91
CA THR A 63 28.76 6.79 -2.91
C THR A 63 28.81 7.67 -1.66
N ALA A 64 28.28 8.90 -1.74
CA ALA A 64 28.25 9.78 -0.59
C ALA A 64 27.01 9.54 0.27
N ARG A 65 27.17 9.83 1.56
CA ARG A 65 26.11 9.79 2.54
C ARG A 65 24.97 10.74 2.13
N ILE A 66 23.77 10.16 2.01
CA ILE A 66 22.53 10.91 1.80
C ILE A 66 22.23 11.69 3.08
N SER A 67 22.05 13.00 2.94
CA SER A 67 21.78 13.93 4.03
C SER A 67 20.28 14.20 4.19
N SER A 68 19.51 14.17 3.10
CA SER A 68 18.06 14.33 3.15
C SER A 68 17.36 13.62 1.98
N VAL A 69 16.15 13.16 2.26
CA VAL A 69 15.20 12.57 1.30
C VAL A 69 13.89 13.31 1.46
N GLN A 70 13.35 13.84 0.36
CA GLN A 70 12.12 14.62 0.37
C GLN A 70 11.23 14.22 -0.78
N VAL A 71 9.95 14.04 -0.50
CA VAL A 71 8.94 13.74 -1.52
C VAL A 71 8.18 15.03 -1.81
N HIS A 72 7.94 15.28 -3.09
CA HIS A 72 7.19 16.44 -3.51
C HIS A 72 5.72 16.33 -3.07
N PRO A 73 5.12 17.39 -2.50
CA PRO A 73 3.78 17.31 -1.88
C PRO A 73 2.64 17.02 -2.87
N GLY A 74 2.79 17.45 -4.13
CA GLY A 74 1.73 17.32 -5.16
C GLY A 74 2.12 16.54 -6.41
N ALA A 75 3.26 15.86 -6.42
CA ALA A 75 3.76 15.19 -7.62
C ALA A 75 4.51 13.91 -7.26
N GLN A 76 4.57 12.96 -8.21
CA GLN A 76 5.36 11.72 -8.06
C GLN A 76 6.84 11.99 -8.30
N ALA A 77 7.43 12.85 -7.47
CA ALA A 77 8.82 13.23 -7.54
C ALA A 77 9.44 13.19 -6.13
N LEU A 78 10.70 12.78 -6.05
CA LEU A 78 11.46 12.79 -4.82
C LEU A 78 12.87 13.32 -5.07
N VAL A 79 13.42 14.03 -4.10
CA VAL A 79 14.80 14.49 -4.12
C VAL A 79 15.63 13.72 -3.11
N LEU A 80 16.80 13.29 -3.57
CA LEU A 80 17.90 12.83 -2.74
C LEU A 80 18.99 13.89 -2.76
N SER A 81 19.35 14.42 -1.60
CA SER A 81 20.52 15.27 -1.43
C SER A 81 21.55 14.60 -0.55
N GLY A 82 22.82 14.86 -0.82
CA GLY A 82 23.93 14.34 -0.03
C GLY A 82 25.08 15.34 0.07
N LEU A 83 26.10 14.96 0.82
CA LEU A 83 27.32 15.77 0.98
C LEU A 83 28.15 15.91 -0.31
N THR A 84 27.75 15.22 -1.39
CA THR A 84 28.28 15.33 -2.75
C THR A 84 28.03 16.68 -3.43
N LYS A 85 27.55 17.69 -2.70
CA LYS A 85 27.22 19.02 -3.25
C LYS A 85 26.22 18.96 -4.40
N ALA A 86 25.48 17.86 -4.52
CA ALA A 86 24.50 17.65 -5.56
C ALA A 86 23.22 17.13 -4.93
N PHE A 87 22.11 17.61 -5.46
CA PHE A 87 20.81 17.00 -5.25
C PHE A 87 20.34 16.39 -6.56
N SER A 88 19.61 15.28 -6.47
CA SER A 88 19.10 14.54 -7.62
C SER A 88 17.60 14.31 -7.44
N LEU A 89 16.84 14.74 -8.43
CA LEU A 89 15.39 14.57 -8.53
C LEU A 89 15.09 13.29 -9.31
N PHE A 90 14.21 12.45 -8.76
CA PHE A 90 13.77 11.19 -9.34
C PHE A 90 12.25 11.13 -9.39
N GLN A 91 11.72 10.41 -10.38
CA GLN A 91 10.31 10.05 -10.44
C GLN A 91 10.00 8.96 -9.41
N GLY A 92 8.92 9.10 -8.65
CA GLY A 92 8.48 8.14 -7.64
C GLY A 92 7.45 7.13 -8.17
N ASP A 93 7.83 6.33 -9.17
CA ASP A 93 6.93 5.33 -9.79
C ASP A 93 7.00 3.93 -9.13
N GLY A 94 8.00 3.69 -8.27
CA GLY A 94 8.25 2.42 -7.60
C GLY A 94 8.78 1.29 -8.50
N LYS A 95 8.91 1.52 -9.81
CA LYS A 95 9.32 0.53 -10.81
C LYS A 95 10.68 0.87 -11.41
N THR A 96 10.80 2.07 -11.96
CA THR A 96 11.97 2.51 -12.73
C THR A 96 12.75 3.59 -12.01
N ASN A 97 12.04 4.43 -11.25
CA ASN A 97 12.51 5.62 -10.56
C ASN A 97 13.46 6.45 -11.43
N ALA A 98 12.96 6.92 -12.58
CA ALA A 98 13.80 7.62 -13.54
C ALA A 98 14.37 8.91 -12.94
N LYS A 99 15.67 9.17 -13.18
CA LYS A 99 16.29 10.45 -12.83
C LYS A 99 15.69 11.53 -13.73
N ILE A 100 15.08 12.54 -13.11
CA ILE A 100 14.54 13.72 -13.80
C ILE A 100 15.68 14.71 -14.01
N GLN A 101 16.31 15.15 -12.92
CA GLN A 101 17.39 16.13 -12.96
C GLN A 101 18.40 15.88 -11.85
N SER A 102 19.62 16.38 -12.04
CA SER A 102 20.62 16.44 -10.98
C SER A 102 21.37 17.75 -11.12
N ILE A 103 21.44 18.50 -10.04
CA ILE A 103 22.07 19.82 -10.00
C ILE A 103 23.23 19.74 -9.00
N TYR A 104 24.39 20.23 -9.44
CA TYR A 104 25.60 20.32 -8.63
C TYR A 104 25.83 21.78 -8.23
N LEU A 105 25.95 22.02 -6.93
CA LEU A 105 26.23 23.31 -6.34
C LEU A 105 27.72 23.39 -6.00
N GLU A 106 28.49 24.12 -6.80
CA GLU A 106 29.92 24.23 -6.58
C GLU A 106 30.19 24.89 -5.21
N LYS A 107 31.08 24.29 -4.41
CA LYS A 107 31.49 24.78 -3.07
C LYS A 107 30.42 24.77 -1.97
N PHE A 108 29.20 24.28 -2.24
CA PHE A 108 28.15 24.20 -1.22
C PHE A 108 27.74 22.76 -0.88
N PRO A 109 28.24 22.19 0.24
CA PRO A 109 27.74 20.90 0.71
C PRO A 109 26.29 21.03 1.18
N ILE A 110 25.44 20.07 0.79
CA ILE A 110 24.01 20.10 1.09
C ILE A 110 23.74 19.25 2.32
N PHE A 111 23.47 19.89 3.46
CA PHE A 111 23.13 19.21 4.71
C PHE A 111 21.63 18.92 4.84
N LYS A 112 20.78 19.80 4.31
CA LYS A 112 19.34 19.64 4.29
C LYS A 112 18.78 20.17 2.97
N SER A 113 17.80 19.47 2.43
CA SER A 113 16.93 19.97 1.36
C SER A 113 15.48 19.73 1.76
N CYS A 114 14.57 20.59 1.30
CA CYS A 114 13.13 20.48 1.53
C CYS A 114 12.36 21.19 0.42
N PHE A 115 11.30 20.56 -0.05
CA PHE A 115 10.32 21.28 -0.86
C PHE A 115 9.57 22.28 0.02
N SER A 116 9.24 23.43 -0.58
CA SER A 116 8.27 24.36 -0.04
C SER A 116 6.90 23.68 0.15
N ALA A 117 6.08 24.22 1.06
CA ALA A 117 4.76 23.66 1.37
C ALA A 117 3.82 23.61 0.14
N ASN A 118 4.01 24.54 -0.82
CA ASN A 118 3.25 24.59 -2.07
C ASN A 118 3.89 23.75 -3.20
N GLY A 119 5.08 23.18 -2.99
CA GLY A 119 5.83 22.38 -3.96
C GLY A 119 6.42 23.16 -5.14
N ARG A 120 6.33 24.49 -5.17
CA ARG A 120 6.84 25.27 -6.32
C ARG A 120 8.34 25.51 -6.23
N ASP A 121 8.82 25.72 -5.01
CA ASP A 121 10.21 26.03 -4.73
C ASP A 121 10.92 24.85 -4.06
N PHE A 122 12.18 24.66 -4.42
CA PHE A 122 13.08 23.61 -3.91
C PHE A 122 14.47 24.18 -3.62
#